data_AF-A0A645H2E5-F1
#
_entry.id   AF-A0A645H2E5-F1
#
_cell.length_a   1.000
_cell.length_b   1.000
_cell.length_c   1.000
_cell.angle_alpha   90.00
_cell.angle_beta   90.00
_cell.angle_gamma   90.00
#
_symmetry.space_group_name_H-M   'P 1'
#
loop_
_entity.id
_entity.type
_entity.pdbx_description
1 polymer ?
#
loop_
_entity_poly.entity_id
_entity_poly.type
_entity_poly.pdbx_seq_one_letter_code
_entity_poly.pdbx_strand_id
1 'polypeptide(L)' 'MRRDKVPPEQALHRQLADKRKELNSLVAQYARLKGTPHSHVHAGLRRECGGPPLGQASLDQVDARIRTIKRWLGR' A
#
# COMPACT_ATOMS: atom_id res chain seq x y z
N MET A 1 14.30 -32.55 3.16
CA MET A 1 13.81 -31.15 3.28
C MET A 1 12.61 -30.98 2.35
N ARG A 2 11.37 -31.09 2.85
CA ARG A 2 10.17 -30.88 2.02
C ARG A 2 10.01 -29.38 1.82
N ARG A 3 10.27 -28.90 0.60
CA ARG A 3 9.94 -27.54 0.20
C ARG A 3 8.47 -27.58 -0.16
N ASP A 4 7.61 -27.44 0.84
CA ASP A 4 6.16 -27.40 0.63
C ASP A 4 5.85 -26.24 -0.32
N LYS A 5 5.33 -26.59 -1.50
CA LYS A 5 4.85 -25.60 -2.48
C LYS A 5 3.69 -24.87 -1.83
N VAL A 6 3.90 -23.60 -1.53
CA VAL A 6 2.85 -22.68 -1.11
C VAL A 6 1.77 -22.65 -2.19
N PRO A 7 0.50 -22.95 -1.88
CA PRO A 7 -0.62 -22.74 -2.79
C PRO A 7 -0.66 -21.29 -3.31
N PRO A 8 -0.95 -21.06 -4.59
CA PRO A 8 -0.85 -19.74 -5.23
C PRO A 8 -1.69 -18.65 -4.53
N GLU A 9 -2.84 -19.02 -3.98
CA GLU A 9 -3.69 -18.11 -3.20
C GLU A 9 -3.00 -17.61 -1.92
N GLN A 10 -2.36 -18.51 -1.17
CA GLN A 10 -1.58 -18.15 0.04
C GLN A 10 -0.36 -17.28 -0.30
N ALA A 11 0.21 -17.43 -1.50
CA ALA A 11 1.27 -16.55 -1.99
C ALA A 11 0.73 -15.15 -2.29
N LEU A 12 -0.44 -15.04 -2.94
CA LEU A 12 -1.10 -13.77 -3.23
C LEU A 12 -1.50 -13.01 -1.97
N HIS A 13 -2.06 -13.70 -0.97
CA HIS A 13 -2.41 -13.08 0.31
C HIS A 13 -1.19 -12.52 1.04
N ARG A 14 -0.07 -13.25 1.04
CA ARG A 14 1.20 -12.78 1.61
C ARG A 14 1.72 -11.55 0.87
N GLN A 15 1.75 -11.62 -0.46
CA GLN A 15 2.17 -10.49 -1.29
C GLN A 15 1.33 -9.24 -1.02
N LEU A 16 0.00 -9.39 -0.91
CA LEU A 16 -0.88 -8.28 -0.58
C LEU A 16 -0.61 -7.71 0.81
N ALA A 17 -0.34 -8.55 1.81
CA ALA A 17 0.01 -8.12 3.16
C ALA A 17 1.33 -7.32 3.18
N ASP A 18 2.36 -7.81 2.47
CA ASP A 18 3.65 -7.13 2.37
C ASP A 18 3.52 -5.76 1.68
N LYS A 19 2.72 -5.69 0.61
CA LYS A 19 2.43 -4.43 -0.09
C LYS A 19 1.66 -3.45 0.78
N ARG A 20 0.70 -3.91 1.58
CA ARG A 20 0.00 -3.06 2.56
C ARG A 20 0.96 -2.50 3.61
N LYS A 21 1.92 -3.30 4.07
CA LYS A 21 2.97 -2.86 5.00
C LYS A 21 3.90 -1.82 4.37
N GLU A 22 4.34 -2.05 3.13
CA GLU A 22 5.12 -1.06 2.35
C GLU A 22 4.35 0.26 2.23
N LEU A 23 3.08 0.21 1.83
CA LEU A 23 2.25 1.40 1.69
C LEU A 23 2.11 2.16 3.02
N ASN A 24 1.83 1.48 4.13
CA ASN A 24 1.69 2.13 5.44
C ASN A 24 2.99 2.83 5.88
N SER A 25 4.15 2.23 5.60
CA SER A 25 5.46 2.84 5.89
C SER A 25 5.68 4.12 5.09
N LEU A 26 5.39 4.10 3.79
CA LEU A 26 5.50 5.28 2.92
C LEU A 26 4.53 6.39 3.32
N VAL A 27 3.30 6.02 3.70
CA VAL A 27 2.30 6.97 4.21
C VAL A 27 2.78 7.62 5.50
N ALA A 28 3.31 6.86 6.45
CA ALA A 28 3.87 7.41 7.69
C ALA A 28 5.06 8.34 7.42
N GLN A 29 5.96 7.97 6.51
CA GLN A 29 7.08 8.82 6.09
C GLN A 29 6.59 10.14 5.50
N TYR A 30 5.69 10.09 4.51
CA TYR A 30 5.14 11.30 3.88
C TYR A 30 4.39 12.20 4.87
N ALA A 31 3.56 11.60 5.73
CA ALA A 31 2.81 12.30 6.77
C ALA A 31 3.74 13.10 7.69
N ARG A 32 4.84 12.47 8.14
CA ARG A 32 5.86 13.13 8.96
C ARG A 32 6.55 14.26 8.21
N LEU A 33 6.98 14.02 6.97
CA LEU A 33 7.74 15.01 6.18
C LEU A 33 6.91 16.24 5.82
N LYS A 34 5.62 16.08 5.53
CA LYS A 34 4.73 17.17 5.13
C LYS A 34 3.86 17.70 6.28
N GLY A 35 4.04 17.22 7.51
CA GLY A 35 3.22 17.61 8.67
C GLY A 35 1.72 17.32 8.49
N THR A 36 1.36 16.34 7.66
CA THR A 36 -0.02 16.02 7.31
C THR A 36 -0.52 14.82 8.11
N PRO A 37 -1.75 14.82 8.66
CA PRO A 37 -2.29 13.66 9.34
C PRO A 37 -2.29 12.40 8.46
N HIS A 38 -1.92 11.26 9.04
CA HIS A 38 -1.82 9.97 8.34
C HIS A 38 -3.11 9.60 7.58
N SER A 39 -4.27 9.85 8.20
CA SER A 39 -5.60 9.64 7.61
C SER A 39 -5.83 10.49 6.35
N HIS A 40 -5.33 11.73 6.33
CA HIS A 40 -5.46 12.63 5.19
C HIS A 40 -4.61 12.16 4.01
N VAL A 41 -3.42 11.61 4.26
CA VAL A 41 -2.56 11.02 3.22
C VAL A 41 -3.27 9.83 2.57
N HIS A 42 -3.83 8.91 3.37
CA HIS A 42 -4.65 7.81 2.83
C HIS A 42 -5.88 8.29 2.06
N ALA A 43 -6.55 9.34 2.53
CA ALA A 43 -7.68 9.92 1.81
C ALA A 43 -7.24 10.53 0.47
N GLY A 44 -6.10 11.21 0.42
CA GLY A 44 -5.51 11.71 -0.82
C GLY A 44 -5.21 10.59 -1.81
N LEU A 45 -4.59 9.51 -1.35
CA LEU A 45 -4.29 8.34 -2.19
C LEU A 45 -5.55 7.68 -2.75
N ARG A 46 -6.63 7.61 -1.96
CA ARG A 46 -7.92 7.12 -2.44
C ARG A 46 -8.57 8.06 -3.46
N ARG A 47 -8.41 9.38 -3.32
CA ARG A 47 -8.91 10.34 -4.31
C ARG A 47 -8.15 10.24 -5.64
N GLU A 48 -6.83 10.08 -5.60
CA GLU A 48 -6.01 10.00 -6.83
C GLU A 48 -6.11 8.62 -7.51
N CYS A 49 -6.14 7.53 -6.74
CA CYS A 49 -6.13 6.17 -7.30
C CYS A 49 -7.51 5.49 -7.37
N GLY A 50 -8.52 6.04 -6.68
CA GLY A 50 -9.81 5.39 -6.50
C GLY A 50 -9.79 4.18 -5.56
N GLY A 51 -10.92 3.46 -5.55
CA GLY A 51 -11.09 2.19 -4.86
C GLY A 51 -11.40 2.27 -3.36
N PRO A 52 -11.60 1.11 -2.71
CA PRO A 52 -12.06 1.01 -1.32
C PRO A 52 -10.95 1.32 -0.30
N PRO A 53 -11.26 1.35 1.01
CA PRO A 53 -10.25 1.42 2.08
C PRO A 53 -9.17 0.33 1.97
N LEU A 54 -7.98 0.57 2.52
CA LEU A 54 -6.81 -0.30 2.34
C LEU A 54 -7.07 -1.77 2.69
N GLY A 55 -7.85 -2.04 3.74
CA GLY A 55 -8.19 -3.41 4.15
C GLY A 55 -8.97 -4.21 3.10
N GLN A 56 -9.68 -3.52 2.19
CA GLN A 56 -10.48 -4.11 1.12
C GLN A 56 -9.87 -3.89 -0.27
N ALA A 57 -8.72 -3.19 -0.35
CA ALA A 57 -8.07 -2.89 -1.62
C ALA A 57 -7.46 -4.16 -2.24
N SER A 58 -7.62 -4.30 -3.56
CA SER A 58 -6.94 -5.33 -4.35
C SER A 58 -5.45 -5.03 -4.48
N LEU A 59 -4.67 -6.02 -4.92
CA LEU A 59 -3.23 -5.88 -5.12
C LEU A 59 -2.89 -4.70 -6.04
N ASP A 60 -3.57 -4.61 -7.19
CA ASP A 60 -3.36 -3.54 -8.18
C ASP A 60 -3.65 -2.14 -7.61
N GLN A 61 -4.67 -2.03 -6.75
CA GLN A 61 -5.01 -0.78 -6.08
C GLN A 61 -3.95 -0.40 -5.04
N VAL A 62 -3.40 -1.36 -4.30
CA VAL A 62 -2.31 -1.10 -3.36
C VAL A 62 -1.04 -0.70 -4.11
N ASP A 63 -0.69 -1.39 -5.19
CA ASP A 63 0.46 -1.06 -6.02
C ASP A 63 0.33 0.32 -6.69
N ALA A 64 -0.86 0.68 -7.17
CA ALA A 64 -1.14 2.02 -7.68
C ALA A 64 -0.90 3.11 -6.61
N ARG A 65 -1.37 2.89 -5.38
CA ARG A 65 -1.15 3.80 -4.26
C ARG A 65 0.33 3.93 -3.88
N ILE A 66 1.08 2.81 -3.88
CA ILE A 66 2.53 2.81 -3.64
C ILE A 66 3.25 3.66 -4.69
N ARG A 67 2.96 3.46 -5.98
CA ARG A 67 3.55 4.27 -7.05
C ARG A 67 3.24 5.75 -6.86
N THR A 68 2.01 6.08 -6.51
CA THR A 68 1.57 7.46 -6.28
C THR A 68 2.30 8.12 -5.13
N ILE A 69 2.37 7.48 -3.95
CA ILE A 69 3.06 8.10 -2.82
C ILE A 69 4.58 8.22 -3.03
N LYS A 70 5.20 7.28 -3.77
CA LYS A 70 6.61 7.42 -4.18
C LYS A 70 6.82 8.64 -5.06
N ARG A 71 5.89 8.95 -5.99
CA ARG A 71 5.93 10.20 -6.77
C ARG A 71 5.81 11.44 -5.88
N TRP A 72 4.95 11.41 -4.87
CA TRP A 72 4.80 12.54 -3.95
C TRP A 72 6.03 12.75 -3.05
N LEU A 73 6.77 11.68 -2.71
CA LEU A 73 8.00 11.74 -1.92
C LEU A 73 9.21 12.19 -2.74
N GLY A 74 9.27 11.82 -4.01
CA GLY A 74 10.34 12.23 -4.94
C GLY A 74 10.13 13.60 -5.60
N ARG A 75 9.09 14.33 -5.19
CA ARG A 75 8.79 15.70 -5.63
C ARG A 75 9.02 16.69 -4.49
#